data_AF-A0A2U1JC98-F1
#
_entry.id   AF-A0A2U1JC98-F1
#
_cell.length_a   1.000
_cell.length_b   1.000
_cell.length_c   1.000
_cell.angle_alpha   90.00
_cell.angle_beta   90.00
_cell.angle_gamma   90.00
#
_symmetry.space_group_name_H-M   'P 1'
#
loop_
_entity.id
_entity.type
_entity.pdbx_description
1 polymer ?
#
loop_
_entity_poly.entity_id
_entity_poly.type
_entity_poly.pdbx_seq_one_letter_code
_entity_poly.pdbx_strand_id
1 'polypeptide(L)'
;MKSTAIRIISGIQPTGIPHIGNYLGSIKNWVDLQDKYTKSSDSKADKNNLFFFIADLHALTIPRKAAELKKATLDITAMIIACGIDPSRSTLFKQSSVPAHSELMWMLSCITPIGWLNRMTQWRSKTQQDNENPEHTQSKSENPNPIDSGINTRAGLYTYPVLQAADILLYSLII
;
A
#
# COMPACT_ATOMS: atom_id res chain seq x y z
N MET A 1 4.57 -8.12 33.01
CA MET A 1 4.35 -8.09 31.54
C MET A 1 5.49 -7.29 30.92
N LYS A 2 6.34 -7.88 30.06
CA LYS A 2 7.38 -7.11 29.36
C LYS A 2 6.66 -6.15 28.41
N SER A 3 6.88 -4.85 28.57
CA SER A 3 6.37 -3.83 27.64
C SER A 3 6.96 -4.11 26.25
N THR A 4 6.13 -4.61 25.34
CA THR A 4 6.48 -4.92 23.96
C THR A 4 6.86 -3.63 23.24
N ALA A 5 7.98 -3.63 22.51
CA ALA A 5 8.37 -2.49 21.71
C ALA A 5 7.32 -2.23 20.61
N ILE A 6 6.98 -0.97 20.38
CA ILE A 6 6.00 -0.58 19.36
C ILE A 6 6.65 -0.78 17.99
N ARG A 7 6.00 -1.54 17.11
CA ARG A 7 6.38 -1.68 15.70
C ARG A 7 5.57 -0.71 14.84
N ILE A 8 6.24 -0.08 13.89
CA ILE A 8 5.64 0.87 12.95
C ILE A 8 5.87 0.34 11.54
N ILE A 9 4.79 0.28 10.76
CA ILE A 9 4.83 -0.05 9.34
C ILE A 9 4.13 1.03 8.53
N SER A 10 4.76 1.45 7.43
CA SER A 10 4.20 2.43 6.51
C SER A 10 4.68 2.18 5.08
N GLY A 11 3.77 2.28 4.11
CA GLY A 11 4.05 2.02 2.71
C GLY A 11 3.77 3.24 1.84
N ILE A 12 4.49 3.35 0.72
CA ILE A 12 4.24 4.36 -0.31
C ILE A 12 4.15 3.68 -1.69
N GLN A 13 3.10 4.00 -2.45
CA GLN A 13 2.96 3.50 -3.81
C GLN A 13 3.92 4.27 -4.75
N PRO A 14 4.59 3.58 -5.70
CA PRO A 14 5.37 4.24 -6.75
C PRO A 14 4.42 4.85 -7.79
N THR A 15 3.87 6.04 -7.53
CA THR A 15 2.79 6.62 -8.37
C THR A 15 3.26 7.45 -9.57
N GLY A 16 4.56 7.72 -9.72
CA GLY A 16 5.12 8.54 -10.80
C GLY A 16 6.38 9.26 -10.31
N ILE A 17 6.63 10.48 -10.81
CA ILE A 17 7.73 11.33 -10.34
C ILE A 17 7.42 11.77 -8.89
N PRO A 18 8.31 11.49 -7.92
CA PRO A 18 8.12 11.94 -6.55
C PRO A 18 8.02 13.48 -6.47
N HIS A 19 7.08 13.97 -5.68
CA HIS A 19 6.82 15.40 -5.52
C HIS A 19 6.72 15.81 -4.04
N ILE A 20 6.59 17.12 -3.78
CA ILE A 20 6.57 17.67 -2.42
C ILE A 20 5.48 17.04 -1.52
N GLY A 21 4.34 16.67 -2.09
CA GLY A 21 3.29 15.93 -1.37
C GLY A 21 3.75 14.58 -0.81
N ASN A 22 4.61 13.82 -1.51
CA ASN A 22 5.18 12.58 -0.97
C ASN A 22 6.13 12.88 0.19
N TYR A 23 6.94 13.93 0.04
CA TYR A 23 7.89 14.34 1.08
C TYR A 23 7.19 14.76 2.37
N LEU A 24 6.27 15.73 2.29
CA LEU A 24 5.56 16.26 3.47
C LEU A 24 4.55 15.26 4.03
N GLY A 25 3.92 14.46 3.18
CA GLY A 25 2.89 13.49 3.60
C GLY A 25 3.45 12.25 4.30
N SER A 26 4.65 11.79 3.90
CA SER A 26 5.18 10.52 4.40
C SER A 26 6.67 10.58 4.75
N ILE A 27 7.53 10.96 3.79
CA ILE A 27 8.98 10.76 3.93
C ILE A 27 9.55 11.56 5.11
N LYS A 28 9.14 12.82 5.28
CA LYS A 28 9.59 13.65 6.41
C LYS A 28 9.20 13.01 7.76
N ASN A 29 7.97 12.48 7.86
CA ASN A 29 7.49 11.82 9.08
C ASN A 29 8.28 10.53 9.36
N TRP A 30 8.65 9.77 8.32
CA TRP A 30 9.48 8.59 8.47
C TRP A 30 10.88 8.92 9.00
N VAL A 31 11.50 9.99 8.49
CA VAL A 31 12.80 10.48 8.98
C VAL A 31 12.69 10.92 10.44
N ASP A 32 11.64 11.69 10.79
CA ASP A 32 11.40 12.13 12.17
C ASP A 32 11.18 10.93 13.12
N LEU A 33 10.49 9.87 12.68
CA LEU A 33 10.30 8.64 13.45
C LEU A 33 11.61 7.88 13.64
N GLN A 34 12.39 7.71 12.57
CA GLN A 34 13.72 7.09 12.62
C GLN A 34 14.63 7.82 13.62
N ASP A 35 14.61 9.15 13.63
CA ASP A 35 15.35 9.99 14.56
C ASP A 35 14.91 9.81 16.01
N LYS A 36 13.61 9.82 16.27
CA LYS A 36 13.06 9.61 17.62
C LYS A 36 13.42 8.23 18.15
N TYR A 37 13.31 7.19 17.33
CA TYR A 37 13.63 5.81 17.72
C TYR A 37 15.14 5.60 17.91
N THR A 38 16.01 6.26 17.15
CA THR A 38 17.47 6.10 17.32
C THR A 38 18.00 6.86 18.54
N LYS A 39 17.36 7.97 18.93
CA LYS A 39 17.83 8.86 20.01
C LYS A 39 17.33 8.46 21.40
N SER A 40 16.36 7.55 21.53
CA SER A 40 15.99 7.07 22.87
C SER A 40 17.05 6.11 23.38
N SER A 41 17.72 6.47 24.48
CA SER A 41 18.66 5.60 25.21
C SER A 41 17.99 4.38 25.87
N ASP A 42 16.67 4.22 25.68
CA ASP A 42 15.96 3.02 26.05
C ASP A 42 16.30 1.92 25.05
N SER A 43 16.79 0.79 25.59
CA SER A 43 17.16 -0.47 24.92
C SER A 43 16.06 -1.13 24.04
N LYS A 44 15.01 -0.40 23.66
CA LYS A 44 13.91 -0.79 22.76
C LYS A 44 14.06 -0.21 21.34
N ALA A 45 15.05 0.64 21.12
CA ALA A 45 15.44 1.17 19.81
C ALA A 45 16.09 0.07 18.94
N ASP A 46 15.28 -0.82 18.39
CA ASP A 46 15.71 -1.81 17.40
C ASP A 46 15.24 -1.37 16.01
N LYS A 47 16.14 -1.37 15.02
CA LYS A 47 15.81 -1.16 13.60
C LYS A 47 14.70 -2.11 13.13
N ASN A 48 14.57 -3.26 13.79
CA ASN A 48 13.53 -4.25 13.56
C ASN A 48 12.12 -3.81 14.01
N ASN A 49 11.96 -2.55 14.44
CA ASN A 49 10.67 -1.97 14.80
C ASN A 49 10.16 -0.92 13.80
N LEU A 50 10.98 -0.47 12.84
CA LEU A 50 10.57 0.48 11.79
C LEU A 50 10.62 -0.18 10.42
N PHE A 51 9.46 -0.28 9.77
CA PHE A 51 9.29 -0.91 8.47
C PHE A 51 8.70 0.10 7.48
N PHE A 52 9.48 0.47 6.48
CA PHE A 52 9.05 1.31 5.38
C PHE A 52 9.12 0.51 4.09
N PHE A 53 8.14 0.67 3.20
CA PHE A 53 8.14 -0.11 1.98
C PHE A 53 7.57 0.59 0.75
N ILE A 54 8.04 0.14 -0.40
CA ILE A 54 7.53 0.54 -1.70
C ILE A 54 6.42 -0.45 -2.08
N ALA A 55 5.19 0.04 -2.10
CA ALA A 55 3.96 -0.73 -2.33
C ALA A 55 3.73 -1.00 -3.84
N ASP A 56 4.62 -1.74 -4.46
CA ASP A 56 4.60 -1.99 -5.91
C ASP A 56 3.52 -2.97 -6.36
N LEU A 57 3.06 -3.91 -5.51
CA LEU A 57 1.89 -4.74 -5.82
C LEU A 57 0.60 -3.92 -5.83
N HIS A 58 0.47 -2.96 -4.90
CA HIS A 58 -0.67 -2.02 -4.93
C HIS A 58 -0.69 -1.17 -6.19
N ALA A 59 0.47 -0.80 -6.73
CA ALA A 59 0.55 -0.03 -7.97
C ALA A 59 0.07 -0.83 -9.20
N LEU A 60 0.02 -2.16 -9.15
CA LEU A 60 -0.51 -3.02 -10.22
C LEU A 60 -2.05 -3.03 -10.28
N THR A 61 -2.73 -2.51 -9.27
CA THR A 61 -4.21 -2.46 -9.23
C THR A 61 -4.80 -1.50 -10.26
N ILE A 62 -3.97 -0.64 -10.85
CA ILE A 62 -4.28 0.27 -11.94
C ILE A 62 -3.39 -0.03 -13.16
N PRO A 63 -3.86 0.22 -14.40
CA PRO A 63 -3.11 -0.15 -15.59
C PRO A 63 -1.86 0.72 -15.73
N ARG A 64 -0.70 0.07 -15.90
CA ARG A 64 0.62 0.71 -16.00
C ARG A 64 1.55 -0.12 -16.87
N LYS A 65 2.49 0.53 -17.56
CA LYS A 65 3.56 -0.21 -18.27
C LYS A 65 4.60 -0.73 -17.29
N ALA A 66 5.08 -1.95 -17.49
CA ALA A 66 6.07 -2.57 -16.61
C ALA A 66 7.36 -1.73 -16.47
N ALA A 67 7.84 -1.15 -17.57
CA ALA A 67 9.03 -0.29 -17.56
C ALA A 67 8.83 0.98 -16.73
N GLU A 68 7.64 1.59 -16.79
CA GLU A 68 7.30 2.80 -16.02
C GLU A 68 7.21 2.48 -14.53
N LEU A 69 6.59 1.35 -14.15
CA LEU A 69 6.54 0.90 -12.75
C LEU A 69 7.94 0.63 -12.21
N LYS A 70 8.79 -0.08 -12.97
CA LYS A 70 10.18 -0.34 -12.57
C LYS A 70 10.94 0.96 -12.32
N LYS A 71 10.83 1.93 -13.25
CA LYS A 71 11.47 3.24 -13.11
C LYS A 71 10.94 3.99 -11.89
N ALA A 72 9.62 4.08 -11.71
CA ALA A 72 9.00 4.76 -10.58
C ALA A 72 9.40 4.16 -9.23
N THR A 73 9.51 2.83 -9.14
CA THR A 73 10.00 2.13 -7.95
C THR A 73 11.43 2.51 -7.61
N LEU A 74 12.33 2.62 -8.59
CA LEU A 74 13.71 3.06 -8.37
C LEU A 74 13.78 4.54 -7.99
N ASP A 75 13.03 5.40 -8.69
CA ASP A 75 13.01 6.84 -8.45
C ASP A 75 12.52 7.15 -7.02
N ILE A 76 11.43 6.53 -6.57
CA ILE A 76 10.93 6.75 -5.20
C ILE A 76 11.88 6.19 -4.15
N THR A 77 12.51 5.04 -4.40
CA THR A 77 13.50 4.45 -3.48
C THR A 77 14.70 5.38 -3.31
N ALA A 78 15.24 5.89 -4.42
CA ALA A 78 16.36 6.84 -4.40
C ALA A 78 15.97 8.13 -3.67
N MET A 79 14.77 8.66 -3.92
CA MET A 79 14.24 9.85 -3.23
C MET A 79 14.12 9.65 -1.72
N ILE A 80 13.54 8.52 -1.29
CA ILE A 80 13.38 8.19 0.13
C ILE A 80 14.73 8.19 0.86
N ILE A 81 15.75 7.55 0.26
CA ILE A 81 17.10 7.50 0.83
C ILE A 81 17.74 8.89 0.81
N ALA A 82 17.65 9.62 -0.31
CA ALA A 82 18.22 10.96 -0.44
C ALA A 82 17.61 11.95 0.56
N CYS A 83 16.34 11.79 0.94
CA CYS A 83 15.66 12.61 1.94
C CYS A 83 16.02 12.26 3.39
N GLY A 84 16.81 11.21 3.65
CA GLY A 84 17.36 10.90 4.98
C GLY A 84 16.88 9.61 5.62
N ILE A 85 16.12 8.77 4.90
CA ILE A 85 15.88 7.40 5.37
C ILE A 85 17.17 6.59 5.25
N ASP A 86 17.55 5.97 6.35
CA ASP A 86 18.78 5.21 6.50
C ASP A 86 18.44 3.73 6.73
N PRO A 87 18.73 2.85 5.76
CA PRO A 87 18.49 1.41 5.89
C PRO A 87 19.23 0.73 7.05
N SER A 88 20.22 1.38 7.66
CA SER A 88 20.87 0.88 8.87
C SER A 88 20.04 1.10 10.13
N ARG A 89 19.11 2.06 10.10
CA ARG A 89 18.27 2.50 11.24
C ARG A 89 16.80 2.09 11.09
N SER A 90 16.36 1.78 9.88
CA SER A 90 15.01 1.28 9.58
C SER A 90 15.05 0.24 8.47
N THR A 91 14.06 -0.64 8.41
CA THR A 91 13.93 -1.62 7.33
C THR A 91 13.22 -0.98 6.15
N LEU A 92 13.91 -0.81 5.03
CA LEU A 92 13.35 -0.34 3.76
C LEU A 92 13.31 -1.51 2.76
N PHE A 93 12.14 -1.83 2.21
CA PHE A 93 11.99 -2.95 1.27
C PHE A 93 10.94 -2.72 0.18
N LYS A 94 10.94 -3.58 -0.84
CA LYS A 94 9.95 -3.61 -1.92
C LYS A 94 8.89 -4.68 -1.61
N GLN A 95 7.60 -4.33 -1.69
CA GLN A 95 6.49 -5.22 -1.30
C GLN A 95 6.55 -6.57 -2.05
N SER A 96 6.70 -6.55 -3.37
CA SER A 96 6.77 -7.78 -4.18
C SER A 96 8.02 -8.64 -3.95
N SER A 97 9.03 -8.13 -3.24
CA SER A 97 10.20 -8.91 -2.84
C SER A 97 9.95 -9.78 -1.60
N VAL A 98 8.79 -9.64 -0.96
CA VAL A 98 8.40 -10.43 0.22
C VAL A 98 7.11 -11.21 -0.12
N PRO A 99 7.22 -12.47 -0.58
CA PRO A 99 6.08 -13.27 -1.06
C PRO A 99 4.96 -13.44 -0.03
N ALA A 100 5.30 -13.40 1.26
CA ALA A 100 4.37 -13.54 2.37
C ALA A 100 3.23 -12.50 2.37
N HIS A 101 3.41 -11.33 1.73
CA HIS A 101 2.31 -10.37 1.53
C HIS A 101 1.19 -10.96 0.67
N SER A 102 1.53 -11.58 -0.45
CA SER A 102 0.55 -12.19 -1.36
C SER A 102 -0.04 -13.48 -0.77
N GLU A 103 0.77 -14.26 -0.06
CA GLU A 103 0.30 -15.47 0.62
C GLU A 103 -0.69 -15.15 1.75
N LEU A 104 -0.39 -14.14 2.58
CA LEU A 104 -1.28 -13.69 3.64
C LEU A 104 -2.53 -13.03 3.07
N MET A 105 -2.42 -12.24 1.99
CA MET A 105 -3.58 -11.72 1.27
C MET A 105 -4.53 -12.86 0.84
N TRP A 106 -3.99 -13.97 0.32
CA TRP A 106 -4.80 -15.12 -0.07
C TRP A 106 -5.56 -15.71 1.13
N MET A 107 -4.87 -15.96 2.25
CA MET A 107 -5.52 -16.46 3.47
C MET A 107 -6.60 -15.50 3.99
N LEU A 108 -6.33 -14.20 4.01
CA LEU A 108 -7.30 -13.18 4.44
C LEU A 108 -8.50 -13.10 3.48
N SER A 109 -8.29 -13.34 2.19
CA SER A 109 -9.37 -13.35 1.19
C SER A 109 -10.38 -14.45 1.47
N CYS A 110 -9.94 -15.61 1.97
CA CYS A 110 -10.83 -16.73 2.33
C CYS A 110 -11.78 -16.42 3.50
N ILE A 111 -11.47 -15.41 4.32
CA ILE A 111 -12.29 -15.03 5.48
C ILE A 111 -12.95 -13.65 5.33
N THR A 112 -12.63 -12.90 4.27
CA THR A 112 -13.14 -11.55 4.04
C THR A 112 -14.46 -11.61 3.27
N PRO A 113 -15.60 -11.19 3.86
CA PRO A 113 -16.87 -11.17 3.14
C PRO A 113 -16.87 -10.11 2.03
N ILE A 114 -17.38 -10.46 0.85
CA ILE A 114 -17.60 -9.54 -0.29
C ILE A 114 -18.39 -8.29 0.15
N GLY A 115 -19.39 -8.47 1.02
CA GLY A 115 -20.19 -7.36 1.54
C GLY A 115 -19.39 -6.29 2.29
N TRP A 116 -18.22 -6.63 2.87
CA TRP A 116 -17.34 -5.66 3.52
C TRP A 116 -16.62 -4.80 2.48
N LEU A 117 -16.13 -5.41 1.40
CA LEU A 117 -15.45 -4.73 0.29
C LEU A 117 -16.39 -3.76 -0.44
N ASN A 118 -17.66 -4.14 -0.65
CA ASN A 118 -18.68 -3.29 -1.28
C ASN A 118 -18.98 -1.98 -0.51
N ARG A 119 -18.67 -1.93 0.78
CA ARG A 119 -18.88 -0.74 1.63
C ARG A 119 -17.70 0.22 1.61
N MET A 120 -16.59 -0.14 0.99
CA MET A 120 -15.43 0.74 0.93
C MET A 120 -15.71 1.93 0.02
N THR A 121 -15.54 3.13 0.55
CA THR A 121 -15.81 4.39 -0.16
C THR A 121 -14.92 4.55 -1.38
N GLN A 122 -13.64 4.15 -1.27
CA GLN A 122 -12.67 4.19 -2.36
C GLN A 122 -13.10 3.30 -3.54
N TRP A 123 -13.73 2.15 -3.27
CA TRP A 123 -14.33 1.30 -4.30
C TRP A 123 -15.49 2.03 -4.98
N ARG A 124 -16.46 2.52 -4.18
CA ARG A 124 -17.65 3.22 -4.69
C ARG A 124 -17.29 4.42 -5.59
N SER A 125 -16.36 5.27 -5.13
CA SER A 125 -15.94 6.45 -5.89
C SER A 125 -15.27 6.09 -7.21
N LYS A 126 -14.42 5.05 -7.25
CA LYS A 126 -13.74 4.63 -8.49
C LYS A 126 -14.71 3.97 -9.48
N THR A 127 -15.65 3.16 -9.00
CA THR A 127 -16.71 2.61 -9.85
C THR A 127 -17.66 3.67 -10.40
N GLN A 128 -17.88 4.78 -9.67
CA GLN A 128 -18.73 5.87 -10.13
C GLN A 128 -18.03 6.70 -11.22
N GLN A 129 -16.73 6.99 -11.06
CA GLN A 129 -15.95 7.70 -12.08
C GLN A 129 -15.85 6.95 -13.42
N ASP A 130 -15.70 5.62 -13.38
CA ASP A 130 -15.64 4.81 -14.61
C ASP A 130 -16.98 4.81 -15.38
N ASN A 131 -18.10 5.04 -14.71
CA ASN A 131 -19.42 5.16 -15.33
C ASN A 131 -19.68 6.54 -15.97
N GLU A 132 -18.87 7.55 -15.63
CA GLU A 132 -18.99 8.93 -16.15
C GLU A 132 -18.14 9.18 -17.41
N ASN A 133 -17.20 8.27 -17.76
CA ASN A 133 -16.41 8.35 -18.99
C ASN A 133 -17.15 7.68 -20.18
N PRO A 134 -17.67 8.44 -21.16
CA PRO A 134 -18.54 7.93 -22.22
C PRO A 134 -17.84 7.13 -23.32
N GLU A 135 -16.50 7.06 -23.35
CA GLU A 135 -15.77 6.28 -24.37
C GLU A 135 -15.85 4.75 -24.16
N HIS A 136 -16.36 4.29 -23.01
CA HIS A 136 -16.48 2.86 -22.71
C HIS A 136 -17.89 2.39 -22.28
N THR A 137 -18.91 3.25 -22.36
CA THR A 137 -20.26 2.94 -21.85
C THR A 137 -21.25 2.61 -22.98
N GLN A 138 -21.05 1.47 -23.66
CA GLN A 138 -22.13 0.84 -24.44
C GLN A 138 -22.93 -0.14 -23.57
N SER A 139 -23.64 0.36 -22.56
CA SER A 139 -24.90 -0.22 -22.05
C SER A 139 -25.34 0.52 -20.78
N LYS A 140 -26.13 1.59 -20.92
CA LYS A 140 -26.91 2.12 -19.79
C LYS A 140 -28.20 1.31 -19.70
N SER A 141 -28.23 0.28 -18.85
CA SER A 141 -29.46 -0.39 -18.43
C SER A 141 -30.11 0.41 -17.30
N GLU A 142 -31.42 0.65 -17.38
CA GLU A 142 -32.22 1.36 -16.35
C GLU A 142 -32.31 0.60 -15.02
N ASN A 143 -31.90 -0.67 -14.99
CA ASN A 143 -31.61 -1.46 -13.80
C ASN A 143 -30.22 -2.11 -13.97
N PRO A 144 -29.14 -1.50 -13.45
CA PRO A 144 -27.82 -2.10 -13.56
C PRO A 144 -27.76 -3.33 -12.65
N ASN A 145 -27.63 -4.52 -13.23
CA ASN A 145 -27.19 -5.66 -12.44
C ASN A 145 -25.81 -5.33 -11.87
N PRO A 146 -25.49 -5.75 -10.63
CA PRO A 146 -24.16 -5.55 -10.05
C PRO A 146 -23.02 -6.04 -10.96
N ILE A 147 -23.31 -7.04 -11.79
CA ILE A 147 -22.42 -7.63 -12.79
C ILE A 147 -22.14 -6.66 -13.94
N ASP A 148 -23.13 -5.90 -14.40
CA ASP A 148 -23.02 -4.97 -15.53
C ASP A 148 -22.26 -3.68 -15.15
N SER A 149 -22.34 -3.27 -13.88
CA SER A 149 -21.63 -2.10 -13.34
C SER A 149 -20.11 -2.30 -13.14
N GLY A 150 -19.62 -3.52 -13.34
CA GLY A 150 -18.23 -3.92 -13.05
C GLY A 150 -17.38 -4.24 -14.28
N ILE A 151 -17.89 -4.07 -15.50
CA ILE A 151 -17.23 -4.54 -16.74
C ILE A 151 -15.83 -3.93 -16.94
N ASN A 152 -15.57 -2.73 -16.39
CA ASN A 152 -14.24 -2.09 -16.44
C ASN A 152 -13.45 -2.16 -15.12
N THR A 153 -14.01 -2.71 -14.05
CA THR A 153 -13.40 -2.65 -12.73
C THR A 153 -12.61 -3.93 -12.41
N ARG A 154 -11.30 -3.82 -12.28
CA ARG A 154 -10.40 -4.96 -12.06
C ARG A 154 -10.55 -5.52 -10.65
N ALA A 155 -10.53 -6.85 -10.52
CA ALA A 155 -10.57 -7.54 -9.23
C ALA A 155 -9.49 -7.04 -8.26
N GLY A 156 -8.27 -6.75 -8.74
CA GLY A 156 -7.20 -6.20 -7.89
C GLY A 156 -7.56 -4.87 -7.23
N LEU A 157 -8.31 -3.99 -7.92
CA LEU A 157 -8.79 -2.74 -7.35
C LEU A 157 -9.91 -2.95 -6.32
N TYR A 158 -10.64 -4.06 -6.42
CA TYR A 158 -11.63 -4.45 -5.43
C TYR A 158 -10.99 -5.04 -4.17
N THR A 159 -9.92 -5.83 -4.36
CA THR A 159 -9.31 -6.65 -3.30
C THR A 159 -8.07 -6.04 -2.66
N TYR A 160 -7.52 -4.92 -3.17
CA TYR A 160 -6.33 -4.29 -2.56
C TYR A 160 -6.47 -3.96 -1.06
N PRO A 161 -7.66 -3.68 -0.50
CA PRO A 161 -7.76 -3.48 0.95
C PRO A 161 -7.41 -4.73 1.76
N VAL A 162 -7.63 -5.92 1.19
CA VAL A 162 -7.21 -7.20 1.78
C VAL A 162 -5.68 -7.34 1.72
N LEU A 163 -5.07 -6.93 0.60
CA LEU A 163 -3.61 -6.85 0.48
C LEU A 163 -3.02 -5.86 1.49
N GLN A 164 -3.64 -4.69 1.67
CA GLN A 164 -3.21 -3.71 2.66
C GLN A 164 -3.31 -4.24 4.10
N ALA A 165 -4.35 -5.02 4.40
CA ALA A 165 -4.46 -5.71 5.69
C ALA A 165 -3.34 -6.73 5.88
N ALA A 166 -3.00 -7.50 4.83
CA ALA A 166 -1.86 -8.41 4.86
C ALA A 166 -0.54 -7.66 5.13
N ASP A 167 -0.33 -6.53 4.44
CA ASP A 167 0.87 -5.71 4.60
C ASP A 167 1.10 -5.27 6.05
N ILE A 168 0.02 -4.97 6.79
CA ILE A 168 0.09 -4.52 8.18
C ILE A 168 0.23 -5.69 9.14
N LEU A 169 -0.58 -6.74 8.95
CA LEU A 169 -0.66 -7.87 9.89
C LEU A 169 0.63 -8.69 9.90
N LEU A 170 1.31 -8.82 8.75
CA LEU A 170 2.55 -9.59 8.63
C LEU A 170 3.65 -9.13 9.61
N TYR A 171 3.65 -7.85 9.99
CA TYR A 171 4.66 -7.25 10.88
C TYR A 171 4.14 -7.00 12.30
N SER A 172 2.83 -7.18 12.51
CA SER A 172 2.13 -7.01 13.79
C SER A 172 2.01 -8.33 14.58
N LEU A 173 2.22 -9.48 13.93
CA LEU A 173 2.18 -10.78 14.60
C LEU A 173 3.40 -10.95 15.51
N ILE A 174 3.11 -11.04 16.81
CA ILE A 174 4.02 -11.61 17.81
C ILE A 174 3.82 -13.12 17.70
N ILE A 175 4.79 -13.83 17.13
CA ILE A 175 4.91 -15.28 17.29
C ILE A 175 5.79 -15.53 18.50
#